data_AF-A0A2L0BQA9-F1
#
_entry.id   AF-A0A2L0BQA9-F1
#
_cell.length_a   1.000
_cell.length_b   1.000
_cell.length_c   1.000
_cell.angle_alpha   90.00
_cell.angle_beta   90.00
_cell.angle_gamma   90.00
#
_symmetry.space_group_name_H-M   'P 1'
#
loop_
_entity.id
_entity.type
_entity.pdbx_description
1 polymer ?
#
loop_
_entity_poly.entity_id
_entity_poly.type
_entity_poly.pdbx_seq_one_letter_code
_entity_poly.pdbx_strand_id
1 'polypeptide(L)'
;ETLSNRYPFSCYKQVFVDETEEDFKSYSTMSILSTNLLHSAAIIDQTYLTRKIMAQAVAEQFFSCFISMQNWSDMWLPKAISQYLCGLYAKKCFGNNEYRERIQSLLNEVVKYEERFGGIILDPSQAPAPFPETINSPAPSQKNVENTFYFPIKNLHTMSPKYIEVMHKKALLVMRMLEHRIGQELLLQVFNKQLSLASNAAQQKIGSGLWGHMLISTNVFTKAI
;
A
#
# COMPACT_ATOMS: atom_id res chain seq x y z
N GLU A 1 -19.24 8.45 -4.50
CA GLU A 1 -18.19 7.83 -3.67
C GLU A 1 -17.14 7.20 -4.59
N THR A 2 -15.88 7.04 -4.17
CA THR A 2 -14.81 6.45 -5.02
C THR A 2 -14.80 4.93 -4.98
N LEU A 3 -15.11 4.35 -3.82
CA LEU A 3 -15.39 2.93 -3.65
C LEU A 3 -16.89 2.74 -3.53
N SER A 4 -17.41 1.65 -4.09
CA SER A 4 -18.84 1.31 -4.05
C SER A 4 -19.19 0.41 -2.87
N ASN A 5 -18.25 0.22 -1.94
CA ASN A 5 -18.39 -0.62 -0.76
C ASN A 5 -18.55 0.23 0.51
N ARG A 6 -19.32 -0.28 1.47
CA ARG A 6 -19.42 0.31 2.81
C ARG A 6 -18.10 0.15 3.55
N TYR A 7 -17.89 0.98 4.55
CA TYR A 7 -16.77 0.83 5.48
C TYR A 7 -16.81 -0.56 6.13
N PRO A 8 -15.69 -1.32 6.14
CA PRO A 8 -15.70 -2.75 6.49
C PRO A 8 -15.89 -3.02 7.99
N PHE A 9 -15.75 -2.00 8.84
CA PHE A 9 -15.89 -2.14 10.29
C PHE A 9 -17.13 -1.43 10.82
N SER A 10 -17.49 -1.71 12.08
CA SER A 10 -18.68 -1.16 12.73
C SER A 10 -18.58 0.32 13.05
N CYS A 11 -17.38 0.83 13.33
CA CYS A 11 -17.13 2.22 13.70
C CYS A 11 -15.72 2.66 13.31
N TYR A 12 -15.54 3.97 13.20
CA TYR A 12 -14.24 4.60 13.00
C TYR A 12 -13.89 5.44 14.22
N LYS A 13 -12.74 5.14 14.84
CA LYS A 13 -12.17 5.87 15.98
C LYS A 13 -10.91 6.61 15.54
N GLN A 14 -10.77 7.84 15.98
CA GLN A 14 -9.61 8.67 15.68
C GLN A 14 -9.02 9.18 16.99
N VAL A 15 -7.73 8.91 17.22
CA VAL A 15 -7.05 9.26 18.47
C VAL A 15 -5.83 10.10 18.12
N PHE A 16 -5.71 11.26 18.76
CA PHE A 16 -4.54 12.12 18.65
C PHE A 16 -3.65 11.89 19.86
N VAL A 17 -2.39 11.53 19.62
CA VAL A 17 -1.40 11.19 20.64
C VAL A 17 -0.18 12.08 20.45
N ASP A 18 0.36 12.57 21.55
CA ASP A 18 1.59 13.35 21.56
C ASP A 18 2.81 12.43 21.49
N GLU A 19 3.92 12.92 20.92
CA GLU A 19 5.17 12.14 20.77
C GLU A 19 5.04 10.84 19.94
N THR A 20 4.28 10.86 18.84
CA THR A 20 4.24 9.73 17.89
C THR A 20 5.48 9.71 16.98
N GLU A 21 6.00 8.51 16.69
CA GLU A 21 7.14 8.33 15.77
C GLU A 21 6.78 8.67 14.32
N GLU A 22 5.58 8.29 13.89
CA GLU A 22 5.02 8.59 12.57
C GLU A 22 3.85 9.58 12.72
N ASP A 23 3.56 10.37 11.68
CA ASP A 23 2.41 11.29 11.67
C ASP A 23 1.07 10.57 11.84
N PHE A 24 0.99 9.33 11.35
CA PHE A 24 -0.19 8.50 11.45
C PHE A 24 0.14 7.01 11.41
N LYS A 25 -0.68 6.22 12.10
CA LYS A 25 -0.72 4.77 11.99
C LYS A 25 -2.16 4.27 11.93
N SER A 26 -2.43 3.46 10.93
CA SER A 26 -3.76 2.92 10.66
C SER A 26 -3.90 1.52 11.26
N TYR A 27 -4.96 1.30 12.02
CA TYR A 27 -5.34 0.01 12.62
C TYR A 27 -6.79 -0.34 12.27
N SER A 28 -7.19 -1.59 12.56
CA SER A 28 -8.59 -2.00 12.43
C SER A 28 -9.49 -1.14 13.32
N THR A 29 -10.47 -0.46 12.71
CA THR A 29 -11.42 0.47 13.37
C THR A 29 -10.84 1.76 13.96
N MET A 30 -9.52 1.94 13.98
CA MET A 30 -8.86 3.04 14.68
C MET A 30 -7.70 3.62 13.88
N SER A 31 -7.55 4.93 13.89
CA SER A 31 -6.36 5.64 13.39
C SER A 31 -5.73 6.42 14.51
N ILE A 32 -4.45 6.17 14.76
CA ILE A 32 -3.64 6.95 15.71
C ILE A 32 -2.90 8.01 14.90
N LEU A 33 -2.98 9.26 15.34
CA LEU A 33 -2.45 10.44 14.64
C LEU A 33 -1.64 11.30 15.60
N SER A 34 -0.64 12.00 15.07
CA SER A 34 0.10 12.99 15.85
C SER A 34 -0.77 14.19 16.23
N THR A 35 -0.65 14.66 17.47
CA THR A 35 -1.21 15.95 17.94
C THR A 35 -0.80 17.13 17.07
N ASN A 36 0.36 17.08 16.41
CA ASN A 36 0.87 18.11 15.50
C ASN A 36 -0.02 18.34 14.26
N LEU A 37 -0.94 17.42 13.97
CA LEU A 37 -1.89 17.54 12.87
C LEU A 37 -3.10 18.41 13.24
N LEU A 38 -3.35 18.64 14.53
CA LEU A 38 -4.41 19.51 15.02
C LEU A 38 -4.06 20.98 14.77
N HIS A 39 -4.99 21.71 14.18
CA HIS A 39 -4.81 23.12 13.87
C HIS A 39 -6.13 23.87 13.97
N SER A 40 -6.03 25.17 14.29
CA SER A 40 -7.16 26.09 14.23
C SER A 40 -7.53 26.39 12.78
N ALA A 41 -8.78 26.79 12.54
CA ALA A 41 -9.27 27.20 11.22
C ALA A 41 -8.48 28.37 10.60
N ALA A 42 -7.74 29.14 11.40
CA ALA A 42 -6.87 30.21 10.92
C ALA A 42 -5.62 29.70 10.17
N ILE A 43 -5.19 28.45 10.39
CA ILE A 43 -3.98 27.88 9.80
C ILE A 43 -4.37 27.10 8.54
N ILE A 44 -4.35 27.79 7.40
CA ILE A 44 -4.85 27.26 6.13
C ILE A 44 -3.89 26.21 5.54
N ASP A 45 -2.58 26.40 5.66
CA ASP A 45 -1.58 25.52 5.03
C ASP A 45 -1.63 24.09 5.57
N GLN A 46 -1.81 23.95 6.90
CA GLN A 46 -1.91 22.66 7.56
C GLN A 46 -3.16 21.87 7.15
N THR A 47 -4.21 22.56 6.67
CA THR A 47 -5.46 21.92 6.25
C THR A 47 -5.22 20.87 5.16
N TYR A 48 -4.33 21.16 4.21
CA TYR A 48 -4.01 20.24 3.12
C TYR A 48 -3.29 18.99 3.63
N LEU A 49 -2.31 19.17 4.51
CA LEU A 49 -1.52 18.09 5.06
C LEU A 49 -2.37 17.16 5.91
N THR A 50 -3.08 17.70 6.91
CA THR A 50 -3.91 16.93 7.84
C THR A 50 -5.00 16.15 7.10
N ARG A 51 -5.69 16.76 6.14
CA ARG A 51 -6.75 16.07 5.37
C ARG A 51 -6.18 14.97 4.47
N LYS A 52 -5.02 15.16 3.85
CA LYS A 52 -4.35 14.10 3.07
C LYS A 52 -3.96 12.93 3.98
N ILE A 53 -3.40 13.20 5.16
CA ILE A 53 -3.01 12.18 6.14
C ILE A 53 -4.23 11.41 6.65
N MET A 54 -5.32 12.11 7.02
CA MET A 54 -6.55 11.44 7.44
C MET A 54 -7.16 10.59 6.32
N ALA A 55 -7.15 11.07 5.08
CA ALA A 55 -7.63 10.29 3.94
C ALA A 55 -6.78 9.04 3.70
N GLN A 56 -5.45 9.16 3.85
CA GLN A 56 -4.53 8.03 3.77
C GLN A 56 -4.80 7.01 4.88
N ALA A 57 -5.02 7.47 6.12
CA ALA A 57 -5.31 6.59 7.25
C ALA A 57 -6.60 5.77 7.04
N VAL A 58 -7.66 6.41 6.52
CA VAL A 58 -8.90 5.71 6.16
C VAL A 58 -8.69 4.74 5.01
N ALA A 59 -7.95 5.13 3.96
CA ALA A 59 -7.69 4.27 2.81
C ALA A 59 -6.90 3.00 3.19
N GLU A 60 -5.97 3.10 4.14
CA GLU A 60 -5.21 1.95 4.66
C GLU A 60 -6.06 0.98 5.47
N GLN A 61 -7.13 1.46 6.11
CA GLN A 61 -8.05 0.56 6.80
C GLN A 61 -8.77 -0.38 5.82
N PHE A 62 -9.09 0.07 4.61
CA PHE A 62 -9.62 -0.80 3.55
C PHE A 62 -8.53 -1.72 2.99
N PHE A 63 -7.39 -1.15 2.62
CA PHE A 63 -6.26 -1.88 2.02
C PHE A 63 -5.02 -1.72 2.90
N SER A 64 -4.75 -2.73 3.73
CA SER A 64 -3.63 -2.93 4.67
C SER A 64 -4.17 -3.59 5.95
N CYS A 65 -5.33 -3.13 6.46
CA CYS A 65 -5.99 -3.73 7.62
C CYS A 65 -7.07 -4.75 7.23
N PHE A 66 -8.05 -4.37 6.42
CA PHE A 66 -9.15 -5.28 6.05
C PHE A 66 -8.72 -6.31 5.02
N ILE A 67 -8.09 -5.85 3.93
CA ILE A 67 -7.35 -6.70 3.00
C ILE A 67 -5.85 -6.55 3.30
N SER A 68 -5.19 -7.62 3.71
CA SER A 68 -3.77 -7.63 4.08
C SER A 68 -2.90 -8.35 3.05
N MET A 69 -1.60 -8.11 3.08
CA MET A 69 -0.67 -8.78 2.17
C MET A 69 -0.56 -10.28 2.48
N GLN A 70 -0.46 -11.11 1.45
CA GLN A 70 -0.24 -12.56 1.62
C GLN A 70 1.22 -12.86 1.98
N ASN A 71 2.17 -12.25 1.28
CA ASN A 71 3.61 -12.42 1.50
C ASN A 71 4.29 -11.06 1.68
N TRP A 72 5.49 -11.05 2.26
CA TRP A 72 6.29 -9.83 2.41
C TRP A 72 6.67 -9.19 1.08
N SER A 73 6.87 -9.99 0.04
CA SER A 73 7.13 -9.49 -1.31
C SER A 73 5.94 -8.75 -1.93
N ASP A 74 4.73 -8.93 -1.38
CA ASP A 74 3.50 -8.23 -1.78
C ASP A 74 3.23 -6.96 -0.94
N MET A 75 4.13 -6.58 -0.03
CA MET A 75 3.95 -5.43 0.87
C MET A 75 3.64 -4.12 0.13
N TRP A 76 4.23 -3.94 -1.05
CA TRP A 76 4.03 -2.74 -1.85
C TRP A 76 2.58 -2.55 -2.29
N LEU A 77 1.82 -3.65 -2.48
CA LEU A 77 0.55 -3.64 -3.17
C LEU A 77 -0.59 -3.02 -2.34
N PRO A 78 -0.89 -3.46 -1.09
CA PRO A 78 -1.90 -2.80 -0.26
C PRO A 78 -1.59 -1.32 -0.06
N LYS A 79 -0.31 -0.99 0.17
CA LYS A 79 0.12 0.40 0.36
C LYS A 79 -0.09 1.23 -0.91
N ALA A 80 0.27 0.72 -2.08
CA ALA A 80 0.05 1.41 -3.36
C ALA A 80 -1.43 1.68 -3.63
N ILE A 81 -2.31 0.71 -3.35
CA ILE A 81 -3.77 0.88 -3.52
C ILE A 81 -4.28 1.97 -2.56
N SER A 82 -3.89 1.93 -1.28
CA SER A 82 -4.31 2.95 -0.31
C SER A 82 -3.85 4.36 -0.71
N GLN A 83 -2.59 4.50 -1.15
CA GLN A 83 -2.03 5.78 -1.61
C GLN A 83 -2.68 6.26 -2.90
N TYR A 84 -3.03 5.34 -3.81
CA TYR A 84 -3.74 5.67 -5.03
C TYR A 84 -5.15 6.22 -4.73
N LEU A 85 -5.89 5.57 -3.82
CA LEU A 85 -7.20 6.06 -3.37
C LEU A 85 -7.10 7.43 -2.68
N CYS A 86 -6.08 7.64 -1.84
CA CYS A 86 -5.79 8.95 -1.28
C CYS A 86 -5.45 9.99 -2.38
N GLY A 87 -4.75 9.58 -3.44
CA GLY A 87 -4.46 10.41 -4.61
C GLY A 87 -5.72 10.84 -5.35
N LEU A 88 -6.67 9.92 -5.56
CA LEU A 88 -7.99 10.23 -6.15
C LEU A 88 -8.79 11.21 -5.28
N TYR A 89 -8.78 11.02 -3.97
CA TYR A 89 -9.37 11.97 -3.02
C TYR A 89 -8.71 13.35 -3.13
N ALA A 90 -7.39 13.41 -3.11
CA ALA A 90 -6.64 14.66 -3.20
C ALA A 90 -6.90 15.40 -4.52
N LYS A 91 -6.95 14.68 -5.65
CA LYS A 91 -7.29 15.23 -6.97
C LYS A 91 -8.69 15.85 -6.98
N LYS A 92 -9.66 15.23 -6.29
CA LYS A 92 -11.04 15.72 -6.19
C LYS A 92 -11.18 16.92 -5.24
N CYS A 93 -10.48 16.91 -4.10
CA CYS A 93 -10.66 17.91 -3.04
C CYS A 93 -9.73 19.13 -3.17
N PHE A 94 -8.51 18.94 -3.65
CA PHE A 94 -7.48 20.00 -3.73
C PHE A 94 -7.14 20.39 -5.18
N GLY A 95 -7.72 19.69 -6.16
CA GLY A 95 -7.57 19.99 -7.56
C GLY A 95 -6.47 19.19 -8.26
N ASN A 96 -6.51 19.23 -9.59
CA ASN A 96 -5.68 18.40 -10.44
C ASN A 96 -4.21 18.88 -10.52
N ASN A 97 -3.96 20.18 -10.37
CA ASN A 97 -2.59 20.73 -10.44
C ASN A 97 -1.75 20.29 -9.26
N GLU A 98 -2.31 20.38 -8.05
CA GLU A 98 -1.68 19.88 -6.83
C GLU A 98 -1.39 18.38 -6.91
N TYR A 99 -2.33 17.60 -7.45
CA TYR A 99 -2.09 16.18 -7.70
C TYR A 99 -0.93 15.95 -8.68
N ARG A 100 -0.84 16.73 -9.76
CA ARG A 100 0.25 16.60 -10.76
C ARG A 100 1.61 16.97 -10.18
N GLU A 101 1.67 18.06 -9.41
CA GLU A 101 2.88 18.47 -8.69
C GLU A 101 3.36 17.33 -7.79
N ARG A 102 2.46 16.76 -6.98
CA ARG A 102 2.78 15.64 -6.09
C ARG A 102 3.36 14.45 -6.85
N ILE A 103 2.75 14.05 -7.97
CA ILE A 103 3.25 12.92 -8.77
C ILE A 103 4.65 13.23 -9.34
N GLN A 104 4.88 14.46 -9.80
CA GLN A 104 6.20 14.88 -10.29
C GLN A 104 7.25 14.88 -9.18
N SER A 105 6.92 15.41 -8.01
CA SER A 105 7.79 15.42 -6.84
C SER A 105 8.17 13.99 -6.40
N LEU A 106 7.18 13.09 -6.31
CA LEU A 106 7.41 11.68 -6.00
C LEU A 106 8.32 10.99 -7.02
N LEU A 107 8.13 11.25 -8.32
CA LEU A 107 8.99 10.72 -9.37
C LEU A 107 10.43 11.20 -9.20
N ASN A 108 10.64 12.49 -8.96
CA ASN A 108 11.97 13.07 -8.75
C ASN A 108 12.66 12.46 -7.52
N GLU A 109 11.93 12.18 -6.45
CA GLU A 109 12.48 11.54 -5.25
C GLU A 109 12.92 10.09 -5.51
N VAL A 110 12.11 9.33 -6.25
CA VAL A 110 12.45 7.96 -6.66
C VAL A 110 13.70 7.96 -7.53
N VAL A 111 13.77 8.83 -8.55
CA VAL A 111 14.94 8.95 -9.44
C VAL A 111 16.20 9.31 -8.66
N LYS A 112 16.14 10.33 -7.79
CA LYS A 112 17.28 10.73 -6.95
C LYS A 112 17.78 9.61 -6.03
N TYR A 113 16.89 8.74 -5.57
CA TYR A 113 17.27 7.59 -4.76
C TYR A 113 17.93 6.51 -5.61
N GLU A 114 17.32 6.15 -6.74
CA GLU A 114 17.81 5.09 -7.63
C GLU A 114 19.16 5.44 -8.26
N GLU A 115 19.41 6.71 -8.58
CA GLU A 115 20.71 7.21 -9.06
C GLU A 115 21.83 7.04 -8.02
N ARG A 116 21.51 7.17 -6.73
CA ARG A 116 22.51 7.16 -5.64
C ARG A 116 22.77 5.79 -5.05
N PHE A 117 21.71 4.99 -4.89
CA PHE A 117 21.75 3.75 -4.11
C PHE A 117 21.42 2.50 -4.94
N GLY A 118 20.90 2.67 -6.15
CA GLY A 118 20.47 1.57 -7.02
C GLY A 118 18.96 1.36 -7.07
N GLY A 119 18.52 0.52 -8.01
CA GLY A 119 17.11 0.32 -8.32
C GLY A 119 16.31 -0.38 -7.21
N ILE A 120 15.04 0.00 -7.06
CA ILE A 120 14.11 -0.64 -6.14
C ILE A 120 13.38 -1.78 -6.85
N ILE A 121 13.29 -2.95 -6.20
CA ILE A 121 12.69 -4.16 -6.75
C ILE A 121 11.32 -4.38 -6.08
N LEU A 122 10.28 -4.50 -6.90
CA LEU A 122 8.89 -4.78 -6.47
C LEU A 122 8.47 -6.18 -6.97
N ASP A 123 9.33 -7.18 -6.77
CA ASP A 123 9.15 -8.50 -7.37
C ASP A 123 8.64 -9.53 -6.34
N PRO A 124 7.47 -10.17 -6.58
CA PRO A 124 6.99 -11.29 -5.80
C PRO A 124 7.84 -12.58 -5.95
N SER A 125 8.80 -12.65 -6.89
CA SER A 125 9.56 -13.86 -7.26
C SER A 125 10.48 -14.46 -6.18
N GLN A 126 10.36 -14.04 -4.92
CA GLN A 126 10.87 -14.84 -3.83
C GLN A 126 9.98 -16.07 -3.67
N ALA A 127 10.52 -17.24 -4.02
CA ALA A 127 9.79 -18.51 -3.92
C ALA A 127 9.19 -18.67 -2.51
N PRO A 128 7.95 -19.16 -2.38
CA PRO A 128 7.43 -19.60 -1.09
C PRO A 128 8.46 -20.58 -0.48
N ALA A 129 8.65 -20.51 0.84
CA ALA A 129 9.63 -21.33 1.56
C ALA A 129 9.65 -22.76 0.99
N PRO A 130 10.81 -23.30 0.60
CA PRO A 130 10.84 -24.63 0.00
C PRO A 130 10.23 -25.62 0.99
N PHE A 131 9.23 -26.37 0.55
CA PHE A 131 8.85 -27.60 1.24
C PHE A 131 10.10 -28.46 1.38
N PRO A 132 10.26 -29.24 2.48
CA PRO A 132 11.45 -30.06 2.67
C PRO A 132 11.66 -30.95 1.45
N GLU A 133 12.71 -30.65 0.68
CA GLU A 133 12.98 -31.26 -0.61
C GLU A 133 13.36 -32.73 -0.43
N THR A 134 12.68 -33.62 -1.16
CA THR A 134 13.24 -34.93 -1.48
C THR A 134 14.37 -34.74 -2.48
N ILE A 135 15.55 -35.19 -2.08
CA ILE A 135 16.82 -35.23 -2.80
C ILE A 135 16.61 -35.77 -4.23
N ASN A 136 16.72 -34.92 -5.26
CA ASN A 136 17.15 -35.22 -6.66
C ASN A 136 16.41 -34.43 -7.76
N SER A 137 16.58 -33.11 -7.81
CA SER A 137 16.43 -32.38 -9.07
C SER A 137 17.37 -31.17 -9.12
N PRO A 138 18.07 -30.92 -10.25
CA PRO A 138 19.01 -29.82 -10.35
C PRO A 138 18.26 -28.49 -10.32
N ALA A 139 18.55 -27.66 -9.32
CA ALA A 139 17.95 -26.35 -9.14
C ALA A 139 18.26 -25.43 -10.34
N PRO A 140 17.29 -24.64 -10.84
CA PRO A 140 17.60 -23.57 -11.78
C PRO A 140 18.48 -22.55 -11.07
N SER A 141 19.57 -22.17 -11.73
CA SER A 141 20.54 -21.18 -11.25
C SER A 141 19.84 -19.88 -10.86
N GLN A 142 19.74 -19.64 -9.57
CA GLN A 142 19.31 -18.36 -9.03
C GLN A 142 20.28 -17.30 -9.55
N LYS A 143 19.79 -16.36 -10.36
CA LYS A 143 20.53 -15.13 -10.64
C LYS A 143 20.76 -14.46 -9.29
N ASN A 144 21.99 -14.56 -8.78
CA ASN A 144 22.45 -13.74 -7.67
C ASN A 144 22.36 -12.29 -8.15
N VAL A 145 21.24 -11.63 -7.87
CA VAL A 145 21.19 -10.18 -7.86
C VAL A 145 22.16 -9.80 -6.75
N GLU A 146 23.37 -9.39 -7.11
CA GLU A 146 24.32 -8.83 -6.17
C GLU A 146 23.57 -7.74 -5.40
N ASN A 147 23.33 -7.98 -4.10
CA ASN A 147 22.66 -7.01 -3.25
C ASN A 147 23.60 -5.80 -3.14
N THR A 148 23.40 -4.81 -4.02
CA THR A 148 24.08 -3.51 -4.01
C THR A 148 23.79 -2.74 -2.70
N PHE A 149 22.79 -3.20 -1.94
CA PHE A 149 22.38 -2.60 -0.69
C PHE A 149 23.07 -3.24 0.51
N TYR A 150 23.54 -2.39 1.42
CA TYR A 150 24.10 -2.78 2.71
C TYR A 150 23.12 -3.61 3.56
N PHE A 151 21.82 -3.33 3.43
CA PHE A 151 20.75 -4.00 4.15
C PHE A 151 20.03 -5.04 3.27
N PRO A 152 19.83 -6.28 3.75
CA PRO A 152 19.07 -7.28 3.01
C PRO A 152 17.61 -6.87 2.81
N ILE A 153 17.12 -7.00 1.56
CA ILE A 153 15.73 -6.68 1.17
C ILE A 153 14.76 -7.84 1.47
N LYS A 154 15.27 -9.00 1.90
CA LYS A 154 14.47 -10.23 2.06
C LYS A 154 13.49 -10.18 3.23
N ASN A 155 13.81 -9.43 4.29
CA ASN A 155 13.01 -9.36 5.50
C ASN A 155 12.62 -7.91 5.82
N LEU A 156 11.37 -7.69 6.24
CA LEU A 156 10.87 -6.36 6.60
C LEU A 156 11.75 -5.67 7.66
N HIS A 157 12.13 -6.42 8.71
CA HIS A 157 12.90 -5.88 9.83
C HIS A 157 14.35 -5.54 9.49
N THR A 158 14.87 -6.03 8.36
CA THR A 158 16.23 -5.72 7.92
C THR A 158 16.28 -4.62 6.87
N MET A 159 15.14 -4.23 6.31
CA MET A 159 15.09 -3.19 5.28
C MET A 159 15.33 -1.80 5.88
N SER A 160 16.08 -0.97 5.15
CA SER A 160 16.25 0.43 5.53
C SER A 160 14.90 1.17 5.48
N PRO A 161 14.54 1.98 6.50
CA PRO A 161 13.32 2.79 6.48
C PRO A 161 13.23 3.68 5.24
N LYS A 162 14.37 4.23 4.80
CA LYS A 162 14.45 5.05 3.58
C LYS A 162 14.14 4.25 2.33
N TYR A 163 14.55 2.98 2.26
CA TYR A 163 14.21 2.10 1.16
C TYR A 163 12.70 1.84 1.13
N ILE A 164 12.09 1.55 2.28
CA ILE A 164 10.64 1.31 2.40
C ILE A 164 9.84 2.54 1.96
N GLU A 165 10.26 3.73 2.37
CA GLU A 165 9.61 4.97 1.99
C GLU A 165 9.61 5.16 0.46
N VAL A 166 10.77 5.04 -0.19
CA VAL A 166 10.89 5.21 -1.64
C VAL A 166 10.21 4.06 -2.39
N MET A 167 10.21 2.85 -1.83
CA MET A 167 9.48 1.71 -2.36
C MET A 167 7.98 1.99 -2.45
N HIS A 168 7.38 2.57 -1.40
CA HIS A 168 5.97 2.99 -1.45
C HIS A 168 5.72 4.05 -2.51
N LYS A 169 6.62 5.04 -2.66
CA LYS A 169 6.51 6.08 -3.70
C LYS A 169 6.56 5.48 -5.10
N LYS A 170 7.49 4.56 -5.35
CA LYS A 170 7.59 3.81 -6.61
C LYS A 170 6.34 2.97 -6.87
N ALA A 171 5.83 2.30 -5.85
CA ALA A 171 4.64 1.47 -5.92
C ALA A 171 3.39 2.28 -6.36
N LEU A 172 3.23 3.50 -5.85
CA LEU A 172 2.18 4.42 -6.29
C LEU A 172 2.33 4.80 -7.77
N LEU A 173 3.56 5.07 -8.24
CA LEU A 173 3.82 5.38 -9.65
C LEU A 173 3.48 4.18 -10.56
N VAL A 174 3.78 2.96 -10.12
CA VAL A 174 3.39 1.72 -10.81
C VAL A 174 1.87 1.60 -10.89
N MET A 175 1.15 1.84 -9.78
CA MET A 175 -0.31 1.82 -9.78
C MET A 175 -0.91 2.85 -10.75
N ARG A 176 -0.30 4.04 -10.83
CA ARG A 176 -0.68 5.07 -11.81
C ARG A 176 -0.39 4.63 -13.26
N MET A 177 0.71 3.92 -13.52
CA MET A 177 0.97 3.36 -14.84
C MET A 177 -0.06 2.30 -15.23
N LEU A 178 -0.49 1.46 -14.28
CA LEU A 178 -1.58 0.51 -14.48
C LEU A 178 -2.90 1.22 -14.81
N GLU A 179 -3.24 2.28 -14.09
CA GLU A 179 -4.41 3.13 -14.38
C GLU A 179 -4.38 3.65 -15.83
N HIS A 180 -3.23 4.14 -16.32
CA HIS A 180 -3.12 4.64 -17.71
C HIS A 180 -3.24 3.54 -18.77
N ARG A 181 -2.90 2.30 -18.45
CA ARG A 181 -2.95 1.18 -19.39
C ARG A 181 -4.33 0.52 -19.45
N ILE A 182 -4.94 0.31 -18.30
CA ILE A 182 -6.19 -0.45 -18.16
C ILE A 182 -7.40 0.49 -18.14
N GLY A 183 -7.24 1.69 -17.59
CA GLY A 183 -8.31 2.64 -17.34
C GLY A 183 -8.76 2.65 -15.88
N GLN A 184 -9.13 3.84 -15.39
CA GLN A 184 -9.52 4.06 -14.00
C GLN A 184 -10.76 3.24 -13.59
N GLU A 185 -11.77 3.14 -14.46
CA GLU A 185 -13.03 2.46 -14.13
C GLU A 185 -12.83 0.96 -13.89
N LEU A 186 -12.11 0.29 -14.80
CA LEU A 186 -11.79 -1.14 -14.68
C LEU A 186 -10.93 -1.40 -13.44
N LEU A 187 -9.95 -0.54 -13.15
CA LEU A 187 -9.12 -0.67 -11.95
C LEU A 187 -9.96 -0.55 -10.66
N LEU A 188 -10.90 0.40 -10.62
CA LEU A 188 -11.84 0.53 -9.49
C LEU A 188 -12.79 -0.67 -9.38
N GLN A 189 -13.22 -1.27 -10.51
CA GLN A 189 -14.00 -2.51 -10.49
C GLN A 189 -13.21 -3.65 -9.86
N VAL A 190 -11.92 -3.80 -10.18
CA VAL A 190 -11.05 -4.80 -9.55
C VAL A 190 -10.96 -4.59 -8.04
N PHE A 191 -10.74 -3.35 -7.57
CA PHE A 191 -10.70 -3.05 -6.13
C PHE A 191 -12.02 -3.35 -5.43
N ASN A 192 -13.15 -2.97 -6.04
CA ASN A 192 -14.47 -3.24 -5.48
C ASN A 192 -14.78 -4.74 -5.41
N LYS A 193 -14.35 -5.51 -6.43
CA LYS A 193 -14.48 -6.98 -6.43
C LYS A 193 -13.68 -7.61 -5.29
N GLN A 194 -12.44 -7.19 -5.08
CA GLN A 194 -11.61 -7.70 -3.98
C GLN A 194 -12.24 -7.39 -2.61
N LEU A 195 -12.72 -6.16 -2.41
CA LEU A 195 -13.41 -5.77 -1.17
C LEU A 195 -14.70 -6.57 -0.95
N SER A 196 -15.48 -6.85 -2.00
CA SER A 196 -16.69 -7.66 -1.88
C SER A 196 -16.36 -9.10 -1.49
N LEU A 197 -15.34 -9.70 -2.11
CA LEU A 197 -14.88 -11.05 -1.77
C LEU A 197 -14.38 -11.12 -0.31
N ALA A 198 -13.59 -10.14 0.12
CA ALA A 198 -13.12 -10.05 1.50
C ALA A 198 -14.27 -9.85 2.49
N SER A 199 -15.28 -9.03 2.15
CA SER A 199 -16.48 -8.81 2.97
C SER A 199 -17.30 -10.08 3.15
N ASN A 200 -17.49 -10.85 2.08
CA ASN A 200 -18.18 -12.13 2.14
C ASN A 200 -17.38 -13.15 2.97
N ALA A 201 -16.05 -13.18 2.82
CA ALA A 201 -15.19 -14.08 3.59
C ALA A 201 -15.19 -13.76 5.09
N ALA A 202 -15.19 -12.48 5.47
CA ALA A 202 -15.15 -12.04 6.87
C ALA A 202 -16.42 -12.44 7.67
N GLN A 203 -17.56 -12.64 6.99
CA GLN A 203 -18.81 -13.09 7.63
C GLN A 203 -18.85 -14.60 7.85
N GLN A 204 -17.98 -15.37 7.20
CA GLN A 204 -17.98 -16.81 7.25
C GLN A 204 -17.17 -17.34 8.44
N LYS A 205 -17.55 -18.52 8.93
CA LYS A 205 -16.81 -19.20 10.00
C LYS A 205 -15.39 -19.57 9.53
N ILE A 206 -14.45 -19.54 10.47
CA ILE A 206 -13.00 -19.74 10.25
C ILE A 206 -12.66 -21.01 9.45
N GLY A 207 -13.47 -22.09 9.58
CA GLY A 207 -13.26 -23.36 8.88
C GLY A 207 -13.71 -23.43 7.42
N SER A 208 -14.18 -22.31 6.83
CA SER A 208 -14.71 -22.28 5.45
C SER A 208 -13.64 -22.27 4.35
N GLY A 209 -12.37 -22.00 4.69
CA GLY A 209 -11.28 -21.83 3.71
C GLY A 209 -11.37 -20.55 2.88
N LEU A 210 -12.42 -19.73 3.04
CA LEU A 210 -12.66 -18.52 2.24
C LEU A 210 -11.86 -17.31 2.74
N TRP A 211 -11.24 -17.40 3.91
CA TRP A 211 -10.47 -16.31 4.52
C TRP A 211 -9.23 -15.92 3.71
N GLY A 212 -8.78 -16.78 2.79
CA GLY A 212 -7.76 -16.43 1.79
C GLY A 212 -8.16 -15.23 0.92
N HIS A 213 -9.46 -14.93 0.77
CA HIS A 213 -9.92 -13.74 0.05
C HIS A 213 -9.71 -12.42 0.81
N MET A 214 -9.34 -12.47 2.10
CA MET A 214 -8.88 -11.29 2.85
C MET A 214 -7.39 -11.01 2.65
N LEU A 215 -6.68 -11.90 1.94
CA LEU A 215 -5.29 -11.72 1.57
C LEU A 215 -5.17 -11.27 0.12
N ILE A 216 -4.26 -10.34 -0.14
CA ILE A 216 -3.91 -9.92 -1.50
C ILE A 216 -2.45 -10.26 -1.78
N SER A 217 -2.22 -10.91 -2.93
CA SER A 217 -0.89 -11.12 -3.50
C SER A 217 -0.81 -10.51 -4.89
N THR A 218 0.41 -10.19 -5.31
CA THR A 218 0.68 -9.67 -6.66
C THR A 218 0.17 -10.65 -7.71
N ASN A 219 0.36 -11.96 -7.51
CA ASN A 219 -0.12 -12.99 -8.43
C ASN A 219 -1.65 -13.00 -8.58
N VAL A 220 -2.39 -12.91 -7.47
CA VAL A 220 -3.87 -12.87 -7.51
C VAL A 220 -4.35 -11.56 -8.12
N PHE A 221 -3.69 -10.45 -7.81
CA PHE A 221 -4.05 -9.14 -8.33
C PHE A 221 -3.80 -9.03 -9.85
N THR A 222 -2.65 -9.50 -10.35
CA THR A 222 -2.34 -9.53 -11.78
C THR A 222 -3.28 -10.43 -12.56
N LYS A 223 -3.78 -11.53 -11.97
CA LYS A 223 -4.81 -12.39 -12.59
C LYS A 223 -6.21 -11.76 -12.60
N ALA A 224 -6.45 -10.78 -11.73
CA ALA A 224 -7.74 -10.11 -11.60
C ALA A 224 -7.88 -8.88 -12.51
N ILE A 225 -6.75 -8.32 -12.95
CA ILE A 225 -6.62 -7.30 -14.00
C ILE A 225 -6.73 -7.95 -15.37
#